data_AF-A0A2E5V6B4-F1
#
_entry.id   AF-A0A2E5V6B4-F1
#
_cell.length_a   1.000
_cell.length_b   1.000
_cell.length_c   1.000
_cell.angle_alpha   90.00
_cell.angle_beta   90.00
_cell.angle_gamma   90.00
#
_symmetry.space_group_name_H-M   'P 1'
#
loop_
_entity.id
_entity.type
_entity.pdbx_description
1 polymer ?
#
loop_
_entity_poly.entity_id
_entity_poly.type
_entity_poly.pdbx_seq_one_letter_code
_entity_poly.pdbx_strand_id
1 'polypeptide(L)'
;MTGNIQLTLACGDYEIVRALKEQTIKPDGIDLTVLTDMDSGTRHWRFLRNQEFDVAELSCSSYLVARDQGMAYQAIPVFLHRRFRHGFIYINTSKGIKGPSDLIGKKIGLKQFQSTAIVWMRGILAHEYGVPFESVEWFPELDESVEFDPPPNIKITRLPDEKSLVEMLVTGELDAALHPELIKPIIDHDPRVSRLFPAYREEEMRYYQKTGIFPIMHILGIKQKIIDRYPWVPINLQRAFDQSKDMAMARMANPRIVPLVFYRDVWEEQEEIFGQDPWEHGLSDRNRRTLDMLINYTYEQGQIKSRPSIDDLFVNVYEGRKRGDSTRI
;
A
#
# COMPACT_ATOMS: atom_id res chain seq x y z
N MET A 1 26.02 27.90 15.40
CA MET A 1 24.82 27.05 15.46
C MET A 1 24.76 26.27 14.16
N THR A 2 24.85 24.95 14.20
CA THR A 2 24.60 24.14 12.99
C THR A 2 23.10 24.23 12.69
N GLY A 3 22.74 24.72 11.51
CA GLY A 3 21.35 24.87 11.09
C GLY A 3 20.66 23.51 10.89
N ASN A 4 19.34 23.55 10.67
CA ASN A 4 18.55 22.37 10.30
C ASN A 4 19.11 21.73 9.01
N ILE A 5 18.96 20.42 8.88
CA ILE A 5 19.29 19.72 7.63
C ILE A 5 18.10 19.79 6.67
N GLN A 6 18.38 19.95 5.37
CA GLN A 6 17.33 19.95 4.35
C GLN A 6 17.11 18.52 3.86
N LEU A 7 15.85 18.06 3.86
CA LEU A 7 15.46 16.78 3.31
C LEU A 7 14.21 16.94 2.43
N THR A 8 14.12 16.10 1.40
CA THR A 8 12.94 15.98 0.55
C THR A 8 12.09 14.77 0.95
N LEU A 9 10.77 14.96 1.02
CA LEU A 9 9.77 13.91 1.17
C LEU A 9 8.88 13.88 -0.07
N ALA A 10 8.82 12.74 -0.77
CA ALA A 10 7.81 12.51 -1.80
C ALA A 10 6.70 11.58 -1.27
N CYS A 11 5.43 11.98 -1.35
CA CYS A 11 4.30 11.17 -0.86
C CYS A 11 3.00 11.57 -1.56
N GLY A 12 1.89 10.88 -1.28
CA GLY A 12 0.55 11.29 -1.70
C GLY A 12 0.06 12.53 -0.95
N ASP A 13 -0.88 13.26 -1.56
CA ASP A 13 -1.54 14.41 -0.95
C ASP A 13 -2.68 13.96 -0.03
N TYR A 14 -2.33 13.43 1.13
CA TYR A 14 -3.29 12.90 2.12
C TYR A 14 -3.50 13.87 3.27
N GLU A 15 -4.70 13.85 3.87
CA GLU A 15 -4.99 14.66 5.07
C GLU A 15 -4.02 14.32 6.23
N ILE A 16 -3.63 13.05 6.40
CA ILE A 16 -2.66 12.63 7.43
C ILE A 16 -1.24 13.18 7.24
N VAL A 17 -0.90 13.74 6.07
CA VAL A 17 0.40 14.39 5.79
C VAL A 17 0.25 15.92 5.70
N ARG A 18 -0.97 16.44 5.71
CA ARG A 18 -1.25 17.87 5.50
C ARG A 18 -0.48 18.77 6.46
N ALA A 19 -0.40 18.42 7.75
CA ALA A 19 0.28 19.25 8.73
C ALA A 19 1.79 19.38 8.47
N LEU A 20 2.43 18.33 7.92
CA LEU A 20 3.81 18.38 7.46
C LEU A 20 3.96 19.24 6.21
N LYS A 21 3.06 19.08 5.22
CA LYS A 21 3.06 19.84 3.97
C LYS A 21 2.85 21.34 4.21
N GLU A 22 1.90 21.70 5.07
CA GLU A 22 1.60 23.08 5.46
C GLU A 22 2.57 23.61 6.55
N GLN A 23 3.52 22.78 6.99
CA GLN A 23 4.53 23.11 7.99
C GLN A 23 3.99 23.56 9.36
N THR A 24 2.76 23.17 9.70
CA THR A 24 2.19 23.38 11.04
C THR A 24 2.77 22.39 12.05
N ILE A 25 3.21 21.22 11.58
CA ILE A 25 4.11 20.30 12.28
C ILE A 25 5.44 20.26 11.52
N LYS A 26 6.55 20.34 12.26
CA LYS A 26 7.91 20.26 11.71
C LYS A 26 8.70 19.20 12.47
N PRO A 27 9.36 18.26 11.78
CA PRO A 27 10.30 17.36 12.43
C PRO A 27 11.49 18.13 13.01
N ASP A 28 11.84 17.83 14.26
CA ASP A 28 12.94 18.50 14.96
C ASP A 28 14.26 18.39 14.18
N GLY A 29 14.92 19.53 13.95
CA GLY A 29 16.22 19.61 13.27
C GLY A 29 16.18 19.42 11.75
N ILE A 30 15.00 19.33 11.13
CA ILE A 30 14.84 19.03 9.70
C ILE A 30 13.97 20.11 9.03
N ASP A 31 14.51 20.74 8.00
CA ASP A 31 13.76 21.55 7.05
C ASP A 31 13.22 20.61 5.95
N LEU A 32 12.00 20.11 6.15
CA LEU A 32 11.39 19.10 5.28
C LEU A 32 10.63 19.75 4.10
N THR A 33 11.06 19.44 2.88
CA THR A 33 10.34 19.83 1.65
C THR A 33 9.42 18.71 1.20
N VAL A 34 8.10 18.92 1.27
CA VAL A 34 7.08 17.91 0.93
C VAL A 34 6.60 18.07 -0.51
N LEU A 35 6.75 17.02 -1.31
CA LEU A 35 6.41 16.94 -2.72
C LEU A 35 5.24 15.95 -2.93
N THR A 36 4.08 16.46 -3.34
CA THR A 36 2.85 15.64 -3.47
C THR A 36 2.29 15.54 -4.90
N ASP A 37 2.88 16.23 -5.87
CA ASP A 37 2.36 16.34 -7.24
C ASP A 37 2.85 15.18 -8.14
N MET A 38 2.60 13.95 -7.70
CA MET A 38 3.00 12.71 -8.39
C MET A 38 2.02 11.57 -8.08
N ASP A 39 1.74 10.73 -9.07
CA ASP A 39 1.09 9.44 -8.82
C ASP A 39 2.05 8.45 -8.13
N SER A 40 1.47 7.36 -7.62
CA SER A 40 2.17 6.31 -6.88
C SER A 40 3.30 5.66 -7.70
N GLY A 41 3.02 5.29 -8.95
CA GLY A 41 3.99 4.62 -9.83
C GLY A 41 5.19 5.50 -10.14
N THR A 42 4.93 6.75 -10.56
CA THR A 42 5.98 7.76 -10.82
C THR A 42 6.85 7.99 -9.59
N ARG A 43 6.24 8.15 -8.41
CA ARG A 43 6.98 8.36 -7.16
C ARG A 43 7.89 7.18 -6.82
N HIS A 44 7.37 5.96 -6.89
CA HIS A 44 8.14 4.75 -6.57
C HIS A 44 9.33 4.59 -7.52
N TRP A 45 9.11 4.80 -8.82
CA TRP A 45 10.16 4.75 -9.84
C TRP A 45 11.28 5.76 -9.56
N ARG A 46 10.92 7.02 -9.34
CA ARG A 46 11.88 8.11 -9.08
C ARG A 46 12.68 7.89 -7.79
N PHE A 47 12.08 7.27 -6.77
CA PHE A 47 12.80 6.95 -5.54
C PHE A 47 13.72 5.73 -5.67
N LEU A 48 13.20 4.61 -6.17
CA LEU A 48 13.91 3.32 -6.20
C LEU A 48 14.96 3.26 -7.32
N ARG A 49 14.65 3.79 -8.51
CA ARG A 49 15.59 3.74 -9.65
C ARG A 49 16.47 4.98 -9.73
N ASN A 50 15.86 6.16 -9.65
CA ASN A 50 16.59 7.41 -9.91
C ASN A 50 17.19 8.04 -8.64
N GLN A 51 16.85 7.52 -7.45
CA GLN A 51 17.32 8.03 -6.16
C GLN A 51 17.07 9.55 -5.99
N GLU A 52 15.92 10.05 -6.44
CA GLU A 52 15.68 11.50 -6.52
C GLU A 52 15.29 12.16 -5.20
N PHE A 53 14.75 11.40 -4.24
CA PHE A 53 14.27 11.94 -2.96
C PHE A 53 15.02 11.36 -1.76
N ASP A 54 15.07 12.09 -0.66
CA ASP A 54 15.72 11.63 0.58
C ASP A 54 14.85 10.61 1.31
N VAL A 55 13.55 10.88 1.35
CA VAL A 55 12.50 10.07 1.95
C VAL A 55 11.33 9.97 0.96
N ALA A 56 10.70 8.82 0.85
CA ALA A 56 9.52 8.66 0.01
C ALA A 56 8.52 7.65 0.55
N GLU A 57 7.25 7.88 0.29
CA GLU A 57 6.22 6.86 0.39
C GLU A 57 6.41 5.80 -0.71
N LEU A 58 6.44 4.51 -0.33
CA LEU A 58 6.71 3.40 -1.23
C LEU A 58 5.74 2.24 -1.08
N SER A 59 5.42 1.60 -2.21
CA SER A 59 4.87 0.24 -2.26
C SER A 59 5.69 -0.69 -1.38
N CYS A 60 5.05 -1.28 -0.37
CA CYS A 60 5.71 -2.17 0.59
C CYS A 60 6.30 -3.42 -0.09
N SER A 61 5.61 -4.01 -1.07
CA SER A 61 6.15 -5.12 -1.87
C SER A 61 7.36 -4.71 -2.71
N SER A 62 7.33 -3.55 -3.37
CA SER A 62 8.47 -3.05 -4.15
C SER A 62 9.67 -2.76 -3.24
N TYR A 63 9.43 -2.30 -2.01
CA TYR A 63 10.45 -2.19 -0.99
C TYR A 63 11.05 -3.56 -0.60
N LEU A 64 10.22 -4.58 -0.39
CA LEU A 64 10.69 -5.94 -0.12
C LEU A 64 11.61 -6.46 -1.24
N VAL A 65 11.23 -6.27 -2.51
CA VAL A 65 12.07 -6.67 -3.65
C VAL A 65 13.36 -5.87 -3.70
N ALA A 66 13.32 -4.54 -3.48
CA ALA A 66 14.51 -3.72 -3.40
C ALA A 66 15.48 -4.19 -2.30
N ARG A 67 14.95 -4.58 -1.14
CA ARG A 67 15.73 -5.11 -0.01
C ARG A 67 16.34 -6.47 -0.31
N ASP A 68 15.59 -7.38 -0.92
CA ASP A 68 16.08 -8.71 -1.34
C ASP A 68 17.24 -8.60 -2.35
N GLN A 69 17.27 -7.53 -3.15
CA GLN A 69 18.34 -7.23 -4.10
C GLN A 69 19.50 -6.39 -3.52
N GLY A 70 19.47 -6.09 -2.21
CA GLY A 70 20.55 -5.36 -1.54
C GLY A 70 20.60 -3.86 -1.85
N MET A 71 19.50 -3.26 -2.33
CA MET A 71 19.46 -1.81 -2.53
C MET A 71 19.55 -1.08 -1.18
N ALA A 72 20.27 0.03 -1.15
CA ALA A 72 20.62 0.78 0.07
C ALA A 72 19.48 1.68 0.59
N TYR A 73 18.32 1.08 0.83
CA TYR A 73 17.15 1.70 1.45
C TYR A 73 16.77 0.97 2.73
N GLN A 74 16.14 1.72 3.64
CA GLN A 74 15.46 1.21 4.83
C GLN A 74 14.07 1.82 4.93
N ALA A 75 13.23 1.27 5.81
CA ALA A 75 11.90 1.80 6.08
C ALA A 75 11.78 2.35 7.50
N ILE A 76 11.02 3.43 7.65
CA ILE A 76 10.49 3.91 8.92
C ILE A 76 9.09 3.30 9.03
N PRO A 77 8.63 2.80 10.20
CA PRO A 77 7.33 2.15 10.34
C PRO A 77 6.15 3.14 10.33
N VAL A 78 6.14 4.06 9.37
CA VAL A 78 5.05 4.98 9.02
C VAL A 78 4.30 4.40 7.82
N PHE A 79 3.00 4.18 7.98
CA PHE A 79 2.16 3.52 6.98
C PHE A 79 1.15 4.51 6.39
N LEU A 80 1.52 5.12 5.26
CA LEU A 80 0.78 6.24 4.68
C LEU A 80 -0.46 5.84 3.89
N HIS A 81 -0.55 4.56 3.51
CA HIS A 81 -1.68 4.05 2.74
C HIS A 81 -2.06 2.66 3.22
N ARG A 82 -3.32 2.52 3.65
CA ARG A 82 -3.99 1.26 3.96
C ARG A 82 -5.27 1.17 3.15
N ARG A 83 -5.63 -0.02 2.70
CA ARG A 83 -6.90 -0.24 1.99
C ARG A 83 -7.22 -1.73 1.86
N PHE A 84 -8.49 -2.09 2.07
CA PHE A 84 -8.96 -3.38 1.59
C PHE A 84 -8.97 -3.45 0.06
N ARG A 85 -8.90 -4.66 -0.48
CA ARG A 85 -8.71 -4.88 -1.92
C ARG A 85 -9.75 -5.77 -2.58
N HIS A 86 -10.75 -6.28 -1.85
CA HIS A 86 -11.82 -7.08 -2.44
C HIS A 86 -12.62 -6.25 -3.45
N GLY A 87 -12.91 -4.99 -3.12
CA GLY A 87 -13.59 -4.09 -4.04
C GLY A 87 -12.84 -3.82 -5.35
N PHE A 88 -11.54 -4.06 -5.42
CA PHE A 88 -10.68 -3.62 -6.53
C PHE A 88 -10.38 -4.70 -7.57
N ILE A 89 -11.16 -5.78 -7.52
CA ILE A 89 -11.15 -6.88 -8.49
C ILE A 89 -12.32 -6.68 -9.42
N TYR A 90 -12.02 -6.41 -10.69
CA TYR A 90 -13.02 -6.10 -11.72
C TYR A 90 -13.12 -7.23 -12.71
N ILE A 91 -14.33 -7.49 -13.21
CA ILE A 91 -14.61 -8.57 -14.17
C ILE A 91 -15.35 -7.99 -15.38
N ASN A 92 -15.12 -8.61 -16.54
CA ASN A 92 -15.98 -8.38 -17.68
C ASN A 92 -17.27 -9.20 -17.50
N THR A 93 -18.43 -8.56 -17.60
CA THR A 93 -19.73 -9.18 -17.30
C THR A 93 -20.15 -10.22 -18.35
N SER A 94 -19.55 -10.23 -19.54
CA SER A 94 -19.82 -11.23 -20.59
C SER A 94 -19.02 -12.52 -20.45
N LYS A 95 -18.15 -12.64 -19.43
CA LYS A 95 -17.20 -13.77 -19.28
C LYS A 95 -17.68 -14.91 -18.39
N GLY A 96 -18.91 -14.81 -17.89
CA GLY A 96 -19.54 -15.86 -17.09
C GLY A 96 -18.90 -16.06 -15.71
N ILE A 97 -18.13 -15.09 -15.22
CA ILE A 97 -17.53 -15.13 -13.88
C ILE A 97 -18.61 -14.78 -12.85
N LYS A 98 -18.93 -15.73 -11.97
CA LYS A 98 -19.92 -15.58 -10.90
C LYS A 98 -19.28 -15.49 -9.52
N GLY A 99 -18.06 -16.00 -9.38
CA GLY A 99 -17.30 -15.91 -8.13
C GLY A 99 -15.81 -16.16 -8.34
N PRO A 100 -15.01 -16.10 -7.25
CA PRO A 100 -13.56 -16.18 -7.32
C PRO A 100 -13.02 -17.44 -7.99
N SER A 101 -13.64 -18.61 -7.76
CA SER A 101 -13.20 -19.88 -8.37
C SER A 101 -13.25 -19.87 -9.89
N ASP A 102 -14.11 -19.05 -10.49
CA ASP A 102 -14.22 -18.93 -11.95
C ASP A 102 -13.04 -18.17 -12.57
N LEU A 103 -12.14 -17.60 -11.75
CA LEU A 103 -10.89 -16.98 -12.21
C LEU A 103 -9.83 -18.02 -12.62
N ILE A 104 -9.99 -19.28 -12.20
CA ILE A 104 -9.09 -20.37 -12.58
C ILE A 104 -9.10 -20.53 -14.11
N GLY A 105 -7.92 -20.48 -14.72
CA GLY A 105 -7.71 -20.57 -16.17
C GLY A 105 -8.03 -19.29 -16.94
N LYS A 106 -8.30 -18.16 -16.28
CA LYS A 106 -8.64 -16.89 -16.93
C LYS A 106 -7.42 -16.03 -17.26
N LYS A 107 -7.63 -15.08 -18.16
CA LYS A 107 -6.70 -14.01 -18.49
C LYS A 107 -6.98 -12.79 -17.62
N ILE A 108 -6.07 -12.46 -16.72
CA ILE A 108 -6.27 -11.38 -15.75
C ILE A 108 -5.20 -10.31 -15.94
N GLY A 109 -5.65 -9.07 -16.17
CA GLY A 109 -4.75 -7.95 -16.30
C GLY A 109 -4.41 -7.27 -14.97
N LEU A 110 -3.24 -6.62 -14.94
CA LEU A 110 -2.66 -5.96 -13.77
C LEU A 110 -2.02 -4.64 -14.21
N LYS A 111 -1.94 -3.62 -13.34
CA LYS A 111 -1.08 -2.46 -13.65
C LYS A 111 0.40 -2.84 -13.64
N GLN A 112 0.83 -3.48 -12.57
CA GLN A 112 2.17 -4.03 -12.37
C GLN A 112 2.02 -5.34 -11.60
N PHE A 113 2.90 -6.31 -11.83
CA PHE A 113 2.87 -7.55 -11.07
C PHE A 113 3.36 -7.32 -9.63
N GLN A 114 4.35 -6.47 -9.42
CA GLN A 114 4.99 -6.25 -8.11
C GLN A 114 4.15 -5.40 -7.15
N SER A 115 3.26 -4.53 -7.61
CA SER A 115 2.63 -3.53 -6.73
C SER A 115 1.86 -4.14 -5.55
N THR A 116 1.93 -3.50 -4.37
CA THR A 116 1.45 -4.09 -3.10
C THR A 116 -0.04 -4.42 -3.15
N ALA A 117 -0.85 -3.57 -3.81
CA ALA A 117 -2.28 -3.82 -3.98
C ALA A 117 -2.56 -5.13 -4.72
N ILE A 118 -1.77 -5.42 -5.76
CA ILE A 118 -1.93 -6.62 -6.60
C ILE A 118 -1.41 -7.85 -5.85
N VAL A 119 -0.30 -7.74 -5.11
CA VAL A 119 0.18 -8.81 -4.22
C VAL A 119 -0.87 -9.20 -3.20
N TRP A 120 -1.51 -8.22 -2.55
CA TRP A 120 -2.62 -8.47 -1.62
C TRP A 120 -3.81 -9.14 -2.30
N MET A 121 -4.28 -8.63 -3.44
CA MET A 121 -5.43 -9.20 -4.15
C MET A 121 -5.17 -10.66 -4.54
N ARG A 122 -4.01 -10.95 -5.12
CA ARG A 122 -3.64 -12.32 -5.48
C ARG A 122 -3.54 -13.21 -4.24
N GLY A 123 -2.87 -12.74 -3.17
CA GLY A 123 -2.70 -13.53 -1.95
C GLY A 123 -4.04 -13.86 -1.28
N ILE A 124 -4.94 -12.88 -1.21
CA ILE A 124 -6.32 -13.07 -0.75
C ILE A 124 -7.07 -14.07 -1.63
N LEU A 125 -7.01 -13.95 -2.96
CA LEU A 125 -7.64 -14.89 -3.89
C LEU A 125 -7.17 -16.33 -3.67
N ALA A 126 -5.87 -16.53 -3.47
CA ALA A 126 -5.28 -17.84 -3.22
C ALA A 126 -5.69 -18.41 -1.86
N HIS A 127 -5.48 -17.66 -0.77
CA HIS A 127 -5.62 -18.17 0.60
C HIS A 127 -7.07 -18.20 1.10
N GLU A 128 -7.90 -17.25 0.67
CA GLU A 128 -9.29 -17.15 1.14
C GLU A 128 -10.31 -17.81 0.20
N TYR A 129 -9.97 -17.97 -1.09
CA TYR A 129 -10.91 -18.46 -2.09
C TYR A 129 -10.39 -19.60 -2.96
N GLY A 130 -9.17 -20.10 -2.69
CA GLY A 130 -8.63 -21.27 -3.38
C GLY A 130 -8.39 -21.02 -4.88
N VAL A 131 -7.93 -19.84 -5.26
CA VAL A 131 -7.52 -19.49 -6.63
C VAL A 131 -5.98 -19.46 -6.69
N PRO A 132 -5.30 -20.57 -7.07
CA PRO A 132 -3.84 -20.61 -7.09
C PRO A 132 -3.26 -19.63 -8.11
N PHE A 133 -2.12 -19.02 -7.80
CA PHE A 133 -1.49 -18.00 -8.64
C PHE A 133 -1.13 -18.52 -10.04
N GLU A 134 -0.65 -19.76 -10.09
CA GLU A 134 -0.25 -20.49 -11.30
C GLU A 134 -1.43 -20.93 -12.17
N SER A 135 -2.65 -20.85 -11.63
CA SER A 135 -3.86 -21.21 -12.36
C SER A 135 -4.35 -20.12 -13.31
N VAL A 136 -3.76 -18.92 -13.27
CA VAL A 136 -4.16 -17.72 -14.02
C VAL A 136 -3.07 -17.31 -15.01
N GLU A 137 -3.47 -16.74 -16.15
CA GLU A 137 -2.58 -16.02 -17.07
C GLU A 137 -2.56 -14.53 -16.74
N TRP A 138 -1.40 -13.99 -16.38
CA TRP A 138 -1.25 -12.63 -15.89
C TRP A 138 -0.74 -11.67 -16.97
N PHE A 139 -1.42 -10.53 -17.11
CA PHE A 139 -1.11 -9.53 -18.14
C PHE A 139 -0.81 -8.15 -17.51
N PRO A 140 0.43 -7.90 -17.03
CA PRO A 140 0.81 -6.58 -16.53
C PRO A 140 0.88 -5.53 -17.66
N GLU A 141 0.39 -4.33 -17.39
CA GLU A 141 0.37 -3.19 -18.32
C GLU A 141 1.67 -2.40 -18.32
N LEU A 142 2.32 -2.26 -17.16
CA LEU A 142 3.49 -1.41 -16.97
C LEU A 142 4.71 -2.22 -16.51
N ASP A 143 5.88 -1.65 -16.72
CA ASP A 143 7.15 -2.14 -16.18
C ASP A 143 7.16 -2.18 -14.66
N GLU A 144 7.97 -3.07 -14.09
CA GLU A 144 8.13 -3.18 -12.64
C GLU A 144 9.01 -2.06 -12.07
N SER A 145 8.70 -1.61 -10.85
CA SER A 145 9.53 -0.59 -10.19
C SER A 145 10.94 -1.12 -9.90
N VAL A 146 11.04 -2.40 -9.54
CA VAL A 146 12.29 -3.16 -9.41
C VAL A 146 12.12 -4.46 -10.18
N GLU A 147 12.99 -4.73 -11.14
CA GLU A 147 12.95 -5.96 -11.95
C GLU A 147 13.03 -7.20 -11.05
N PHE A 148 12.31 -8.27 -11.38
CA PHE A 148 12.45 -9.56 -10.71
C PHE A 148 12.24 -10.69 -11.72
N ASP A 149 12.81 -11.85 -11.44
CA ASP A 149 12.61 -13.04 -12.26
C ASP A 149 11.36 -13.78 -11.78
N PRO A 150 10.26 -13.83 -12.55
CA PRO A 150 9.08 -14.55 -12.13
C PRO A 150 9.33 -16.06 -12.10
N PRO A 151 8.70 -16.80 -11.15
CA PRO A 151 8.76 -18.25 -11.13
C PRO A 151 8.35 -18.89 -12.47
N PRO A 152 9.04 -19.95 -12.96
CA PRO A 152 8.74 -20.56 -14.26
C PRO A 152 7.32 -21.11 -14.41
N ASN A 153 6.65 -21.41 -13.30
CA ASN A 153 5.27 -21.90 -13.27
C ASN A 153 4.22 -20.79 -13.32
N ILE A 154 4.61 -19.51 -13.26
CA ILE A 154 3.69 -18.37 -13.36
C ILE A 154 3.74 -17.81 -14.78
N LYS A 155 2.58 -17.79 -15.45
CA LYS A 155 2.45 -17.28 -16.82
C LYS A 155 2.25 -15.77 -16.78
N ILE A 156 3.28 -15.01 -17.13
CA ILE A 156 3.23 -13.54 -17.20
C ILE A 156 3.53 -13.10 -18.63
N THR A 157 2.66 -12.29 -19.23
CA THR A 157 2.85 -11.70 -20.56
C THR A 157 2.53 -10.21 -20.50
N ARG A 158 3.55 -9.36 -20.61
CA ARG A 158 3.36 -7.90 -20.60
C ARG A 158 2.48 -7.49 -21.79
N LEU A 159 1.54 -6.58 -21.54
CA LEU A 159 0.74 -5.98 -22.60
C LEU A 159 1.64 -5.15 -23.54
N PRO A 160 1.32 -5.09 -24.84
CA PRO A 160 1.93 -4.13 -25.75
C PRO A 160 1.65 -2.69 -25.29
N ASP A 161 2.59 -1.77 -25.51
CA ASP A 161 2.52 -0.38 -25.03
C ASP A 161 1.31 0.39 -25.60
N GLU A 162 0.78 -0.04 -26.75
CA GLU A 162 -0.40 0.56 -27.38
C GLU A 162 -1.73 0.05 -26.81
N LYS A 163 -1.71 -0.99 -25.96
CA LYS A 163 -2.92 -1.57 -25.36
C LYS A 163 -3.13 -1.07 -23.94
N SER A 164 -4.39 -0.76 -23.61
CA SER A 164 -4.77 -0.44 -22.24
C SER A 164 -5.41 -1.63 -21.51
N LEU A 165 -4.99 -1.85 -20.27
CA LEU A 165 -5.59 -2.81 -19.35
C LEU A 165 -7.11 -2.64 -19.24
N VAL A 166 -7.56 -1.40 -19.04
CA VAL A 166 -8.97 -1.09 -18.80
C VAL A 166 -9.79 -1.28 -20.07
N GLU A 167 -9.25 -0.90 -21.22
CA GLU A 167 -9.91 -1.13 -22.51
C GLU A 167 -10.05 -2.63 -22.80
N MET A 168 -8.98 -3.39 -22.64
CA MET A 168 -8.99 -4.83 -22.86
C MET A 168 -9.94 -5.57 -21.91
N LEU A 169 -10.12 -5.08 -20.68
CA LEU A 169 -11.16 -5.56 -19.78
C LEU A 169 -12.55 -5.29 -20.35
N VAL A 170 -12.81 -4.07 -20.83
CA VAL A 170 -14.12 -3.67 -21.37
C VAL A 170 -14.47 -4.44 -22.67
N THR A 171 -13.50 -4.64 -23.56
CA THR A 171 -13.68 -5.39 -24.81
C THR A 171 -13.78 -6.90 -24.58
N GLY A 172 -13.37 -7.38 -23.42
CA GLY A 172 -13.33 -8.80 -23.08
C GLY A 172 -12.14 -9.54 -23.67
N GLU A 173 -11.08 -8.83 -24.07
CA GLU A 173 -9.79 -9.48 -24.34
C GLU A 173 -9.15 -10.02 -23.05
N LEU A 174 -9.38 -9.32 -21.93
CA LEU A 174 -9.11 -9.78 -20.57
C LEU A 174 -10.43 -10.15 -19.89
N ASP A 175 -10.40 -11.22 -19.09
CA ASP A 175 -11.60 -11.71 -18.41
C ASP A 175 -11.86 -10.96 -17.09
N ALA A 176 -10.77 -10.55 -16.43
CA ALA A 176 -10.78 -9.77 -15.20
C ALA A 176 -9.56 -8.84 -15.13
N ALA A 177 -9.58 -7.91 -14.18
CA ALA A 177 -8.47 -7.04 -13.85
C ALA A 177 -8.32 -6.86 -12.34
N LEU A 178 -7.09 -6.91 -11.86
CA LEU A 178 -6.71 -6.42 -10.54
C LEU A 178 -6.16 -5.01 -10.72
N HIS A 179 -6.77 -4.01 -10.09
CA HIS A 179 -6.38 -2.62 -10.27
C HIS A 179 -6.19 -1.90 -8.93
N PRO A 180 -5.17 -1.06 -8.72
CA PRO A 180 -4.95 -0.40 -7.43
C PRO A 180 -5.99 0.69 -7.11
N GLU A 181 -6.74 1.15 -8.12
CA GLU A 181 -7.66 2.29 -8.05
C GLU A 181 -9.02 1.98 -8.68
N LEU A 182 -9.99 2.87 -8.49
CA LEU A 182 -11.25 2.81 -9.22
C LEU A 182 -10.99 3.07 -10.70
N ILE A 183 -11.48 2.19 -11.56
CA ILE A 183 -11.39 2.35 -13.01
C ILE A 183 -12.59 3.13 -13.55
N LYS A 184 -12.37 3.88 -14.62
CA LYS A 184 -13.41 4.71 -15.26
C LYS A 184 -14.72 3.96 -15.55
N PRO A 185 -14.73 2.71 -16.08
CA PRO A 185 -15.97 1.96 -16.28
C PRO A 185 -16.82 1.76 -15.02
N ILE A 186 -16.20 1.64 -13.84
CA ILE A 186 -16.91 1.48 -12.57
C ILE A 186 -17.51 2.82 -12.11
N ILE A 187 -16.80 3.92 -12.33
CA ILE A 187 -17.27 5.29 -12.00
C ILE A 187 -18.42 5.69 -12.92
N ASP A 188 -18.30 5.38 -14.21
CA ASP A 188 -19.30 5.69 -15.23
C ASP A 188 -20.47 4.68 -15.25
N HIS A 189 -20.46 3.68 -14.37
CA HIS A 189 -21.46 2.60 -14.32
C HIS A 189 -21.65 1.84 -15.65
N ASP A 190 -20.55 1.58 -16.37
CA ASP A 190 -20.57 0.80 -17.60
C ASP A 190 -21.01 -0.65 -17.32
N PRO A 191 -22.12 -1.14 -17.92
CA PRO A 191 -22.66 -2.46 -17.63
C PRO A 191 -21.76 -3.63 -18.08
N ARG A 192 -20.72 -3.36 -18.89
CA ARG A 192 -19.75 -4.37 -19.34
C ARG A 192 -18.74 -4.75 -18.26
N VAL A 193 -18.60 -3.94 -17.21
CA VAL A 193 -17.63 -4.17 -16.15
C VAL A 193 -18.30 -4.12 -14.78
N SER A 194 -18.02 -5.10 -13.93
CA SER A 194 -18.50 -5.13 -12.55
C SER A 194 -17.38 -5.48 -11.58
N ARG A 195 -17.66 -5.36 -10.27
CA ARG A 195 -16.78 -5.90 -9.23
C ARG A 195 -17.01 -7.40 -9.12
N LEU A 196 -15.93 -8.17 -8.89
CA LEU A 196 -16.03 -9.60 -8.58
C LEU A 196 -16.86 -9.85 -7.32
N PHE A 197 -16.72 -8.97 -6.32
CA PHE A 197 -17.50 -8.98 -5.09
C PHE A 197 -18.49 -7.81 -5.13
N PRO A 198 -19.76 -8.03 -5.49
CA PRO A 198 -20.78 -6.97 -5.48
C PRO A 198 -20.92 -6.34 -4.08
N ALA A 199 -20.94 -7.18 -3.05
CA ALA A 199 -20.98 -6.77 -1.64
C ALA A 199 -19.58 -6.75 -0.99
N TYR A 200 -18.63 -6.09 -1.65
CA TYR A 200 -17.23 -6.06 -1.21
C TYR A 200 -17.04 -5.56 0.23
N ARG A 201 -17.87 -4.63 0.71
CA ARG A 201 -17.78 -4.13 2.11
C ARG A 201 -17.99 -5.26 3.13
N GLU A 202 -19.02 -6.07 2.94
CA GLU A 202 -19.35 -7.19 3.83
C GLU A 202 -18.24 -8.24 3.80
N GLU A 203 -17.69 -8.50 2.61
CA GLU A 203 -16.58 -9.42 2.43
C GLU A 203 -15.29 -8.92 3.10
N GLU A 204 -15.03 -7.61 3.04
CA GLU A 204 -13.90 -6.97 3.71
C GLU A 204 -14.04 -7.03 5.24
N MET A 205 -15.25 -6.85 5.77
CA MET A 205 -15.55 -7.05 7.19
C MET A 205 -15.36 -8.51 7.60
N ARG A 206 -15.86 -9.47 6.81
CA ARG A 206 -15.66 -10.91 7.04
C ARG A 206 -14.16 -11.26 7.09
N TYR A 207 -13.39 -10.75 6.12
CA TYR A 207 -11.95 -10.95 6.06
C TYR A 207 -11.26 -10.37 7.31
N TYR A 208 -11.61 -9.14 7.71
CA TYR A 208 -11.03 -8.52 8.89
C TYR A 208 -11.39 -9.27 10.19
N GLN A 209 -12.64 -9.70 10.36
CA GLN A 209 -13.06 -10.50 11.52
C GLN A 209 -12.31 -11.83 11.61
N LYS A 210 -12.04 -12.48 10.48
CA LYS A 210 -11.31 -13.76 10.42
C LYS A 210 -9.82 -13.58 10.71
N THR A 211 -9.19 -12.52 10.19
CA THR A 211 -7.72 -12.41 10.13
C THR A 211 -7.13 -11.35 11.05
N GLY A 212 -7.91 -10.34 11.43
CA GLY A 212 -7.45 -9.10 12.07
C GLY A 212 -6.65 -8.17 11.14
N ILE A 213 -6.62 -8.44 9.83
CA ILE A 213 -5.74 -7.74 8.89
C ILE A 213 -6.49 -6.60 8.19
N PHE A 214 -6.03 -5.37 8.41
CA PHE A 214 -6.34 -4.22 7.55
C PHE A 214 -5.11 -3.91 6.70
N PRO A 215 -5.12 -4.23 5.39
CA PRO A 215 -3.90 -4.29 4.59
C PRO A 215 -3.10 -2.98 4.53
N ILE A 216 -1.80 -3.08 4.79
CA ILE A 216 -0.81 -2.00 4.59
C ILE A 216 -0.37 -2.03 3.13
N MET A 217 -0.48 -0.89 2.45
CA MET A 217 -0.07 -0.71 1.06
C MET A 217 1.31 -0.10 0.98
N HIS A 218 1.49 1.04 1.65
CA HIS A 218 2.69 1.85 1.52
C HIS A 218 3.36 2.09 2.87
N ILE A 219 4.69 2.18 2.82
CA ILE A 219 5.59 2.48 3.93
C ILE A 219 6.36 3.78 3.64
N LEU A 220 7.07 4.30 4.63
CA LEU A 220 8.00 5.42 4.45
C LEU A 220 9.44 4.91 4.27
N GLY A 221 9.92 4.91 3.03
CA GLY A 221 11.29 4.58 2.70
C GLY A 221 12.25 5.76 2.91
N ILE A 222 13.48 5.46 3.32
CA ILE A 222 14.56 6.41 3.54
C ILE A 222 15.88 5.84 3.00
N LYS A 223 16.72 6.69 2.41
CA LYS A 223 18.04 6.28 1.94
C LYS A 223 18.96 5.92 3.12
N GLN A 224 19.69 4.81 3.01
CA GLN A 224 20.61 4.34 4.05
C GLN A 224 21.63 5.41 4.48
N LYS A 225 22.21 6.15 3.51
CA LYS A 225 23.19 7.22 3.78
C LYS A 225 22.70 8.33 4.73
N ILE A 226 21.38 8.55 4.82
CA ILE A 226 20.81 9.56 5.74
C ILE A 226 20.83 9.01 7.16
N ILE A 227 20.50 7.73 7.34
CA ILE A 227 20.54 7.05 8.64
C ILE A 227 21.98 7.02 9.14
N ASP A 228 22.94 6.63 8.29
CA ASP A 228 24.35 6.52 8.67
C ASP A 228 24.92 7.86 9.15
N ARG A 229 24.51 8.96 8.50
CA ARG A 229 24.97 10.32 8.82
C ARG A 229 24.18 10.98 9.95
N TYR A 230 22.89 10.71 10.04
CA TYR A 230 21.96 11.33 10.97
C TYR A 230 21.00 10.29 11.58
N PRO A 231 21.46 9.43 12.51
CA PRO A 231 20.65 8.34 13.08
C PRO A 231 19.37 8.80 13.80
N TRP A 232 19.30 10.07 14.19
CA TRP A 232 18.14 10.69 14.85
C TRP A 232 17.02 11.08 13.87
N VAL A 233 17.28 11.12 12.56
CA VAL A 233 16.29 11.53 11.54
C VAL A 233 15.07 10.62 11.48
N PRO A 234 15.21 9.28 11.42
CA PRO A 234 14.07 8.36 11.45
C PRO A 234 13.12 8.58 12.63
N ILE A 235 13.69 8.81 13.82
CA ILE A 235 12.95 9.04 15.07
C ILE A 235 12.13 10.34 14.98
N ASN A 236 12.76 11.42 14.54
CA ASN A 236 12.09 12.73 14.43
C ASN A 236 11.05 12.74 13.31
N LEU A 237 11.27 12.02 12.21
CA LEU A 237 10.27 11.82 11.17
C LEU A 237 9.07 11.03 11.70
N GLN A 238 9.30 9.89 12.37
CA GLN A 238 8.25 9.07 12.98
C GLN A 238 7.33 9.91 13.88
N ARG A 239 7.90 10.67 14.82
CA ARG A 239 7.15 11.62 15.67
C ARG A 239 6.31 12.62 14.89
N ALA A 240 6.91 13.23 13.86
CA ALA A 240 6.25 14.26 13.09
C ALA A 240 5.08 13.69 12.25
N PHE A 241 5.23 12.46 11.73
CA PHE A 241 4.13 11.74 11.07
C PHE A 241 3.02 11.33 12.04
N ASP A 242 3.37 10.84 13.24
CA ASP A 242 2.38 10.51 14.28
C ASP A 242 1.57 11.76 14.66
N GLN A 243 2.24 12.89 14.92
CA GLN A 243 1.58 14.17 15.23
C GLN A 243 0.69 14.67 14.09
N SER A 244 1.16 14.56 12.84
CA SER A 244 0.39 14.95 11.65
C SER A 244 -0.86 14.09 11.48
N LYS A 245 -0.74 12.76 11.66
CA LYS A 245 -1.87 11.82 11.65
C LYS A 245 -2.85 12.14 12.76
N ASP A 246 -2.40 12.36 13.98
CA ASP A 246 -3.28 12.64 15.13
C ASP A 246 -4.07 13.94 14.92
N MET A 247 -3.42 14.99 14.41
CA MET A 247 -4.10 16.24 14.03
C MET A 247 -5.13 16.02 12.93
N ALA A 248 -4.80 15.22 11.90
CA ALA A 248 -5.72 14.88 10.83
C ALA A 248 -6.93 14.10 11.33
N MET A 249 -6.73 13.05 12.15
CA MET A 249 -7.81 12.24 12.70
C MET A 249 -8.74 13.07 13.59
N ALA A 250 -8.18 13.93 14.45
CA ALA A 250 -8.99 14.84 15.29
C ALA A 250 -9.82 15.82 14.46
N ARG A 251 -9.25 16.34 13.35
CA ARG A 251 -9.96 17.23 12.42
C ARG A 251 -11.07 16.50 11.68
N MET A 252 -10.78 15.29 11.18
CA MET A 252 -11.69 14.48 10.38
C MET A 252 -12.86 13.91 11.20
N ALA A 253 -12.75 13.81 12.52
CA ALA A 253 -13.87 13.43 13.38
C ALA A 253 -15.06 14.41 13.31
N ASN A 254 -14.84 15.66 12.86
CA ASN A 254 -15.89 16.67 12.70
C ASN A 254 -16.63 16.50 11.35
N PRO A 255 -17.93 16.11 11.35
CA PRO A 255 -18.69 15.87 10.12
C PRO A 255 -18.90 17.11 9.25
N ARG A 256 -18.59 18.32 9.74
CA ARG A 256 -18.62 19.54 8.92
C ARG A 256 -17.45 19.63 7.94
N ILE A 257 -16.38 18.87 8.15
CA ILE A 257 -15.20 18.85 7.27
C ILE A 257 -15.45 17.96 6.03
N VAL A 258 -16.26 16.91 6.16
CA VAL A 258 -16.52 15.95 5.09
C VAL A 258 -17.98 16.07 4.63
N PRO A 259 -18.24 16.46 3.37
CA PRO A 259 -19.60 16.70 2.87
C PRO A 259 -20.32 15.40 2.48
N LEU A 260 -20.40 14.43 3.40
CA LEU A 260 -21.15 13.19 3.24
C LEU A 260 -22.28 13.13 4.27
N VAL A 261 -23.49 12.76 3.82
CA VAL A 261 -24.73 12.82 4.63
C VAL A 261 -24.64 11.98 5.92
N PHE A 262 -24.12 10.76 5.82
CA PHE A 262 -23.99 9.81 6.93
C PHE A 262 -22.54 9.64 7.39
N TYR A 263 -21.73 10.70 7.24
CA TYR A 263 -20.31 10.63 7.55
C TYR A 263 -20.05 10.22 9.00
N ARG A 264 -20.78 10.81 9.94
CA ARG A 264 -20.58 10.56 11.37
C ARG A 264 -20.96 9.13 11.74
N ASP A 265 -22.07 8.63 11.21
CA ASP A 265 -22.50 7.25 11.42
C ASP A 265 -21.44 6.25 10.91
N VAL A 266 -20.91 6.48 9.70
CA VAL A 266 -19.84 5.63 9.13
C VAL A 266 -18.54 5.72 9.94
N TRP A 267 -18.22 6.90 10.48
CA TRP A 267 -17.06 7.08 11.36
C TRP A 267 -17.19 6.27 12.65
N GLU A 268 -18.35 6.35 13.31
CA GLU A 268 -18.62 5.62 14.56
C GLU A 268 -18.64 4.11 14.33
N GLU A 269 -19.25 3.64 13.25
CA GLU A 269 -19.22 2.23 12.85
C GLU A 269 -17.79 1.74 12.61
N GLN A 270 -16.93 2.57 12.00
CA GLN A 270 -15.51 2.24 11.83
C GLN A 270 -14.79 2.10 13.16
N GLU A 271 -15.05 2.98 14.14
CA GLU A 271 -14.45 2.89 15.48
C GLU A 271 -14.87 1.59 16.20
N GLU A 272 -16.13 1.19 16.05
CA GLU A 272 -16.64 -0.08 16.61
C GLU A 272 -15.96 -1.30 15.99
N ILE A 273 -15.71 -1.30 14.67
CA ILE A 273 -15.13 -2.44 13.97
C ILE A 273 -13.60 -2.48 14.08
N PHE A 274 -12.93 -1.35 13.90
CA PHE A 274 -11.47 -1.30 13.70
C PHE A 274 -10.69 -0.62 14.84
N GLY A 275 -11.39 -0.11 15.85
CA GLY A 275 -10.84 0.68 16.94
C GLY A 275 -10.66 2.15 16.57
N GLN A 276 -10.16 2.94 17.53
CA GLN A 276 -10.02 4.40 17.40
C GLN A 276 -8.91 4.83 16.43
N ASP A 277 -7.90 3.99 16.19
CA ASP A 277 -6.81 4.29 15.26
C ASP A 277 -6.44 3.11 14.36
N PRO A 278 -7.22 2.85 13.28
CA PRO A 278 -6.84 1.82 12.32
C PRO A 278 -5.70 2.24 11.38
N TRP A 279 -5.21 3.48 11.48
CA TRP A 279 -4.06 4.01 10.73
C TRP A 279 -2.78 4.03 11.57
N GLU A 280 -2.74 3.33 12.71
CA GLU A 280 -1.59 3.30 13.61
C GLU A 280 -0.27 3.07 12.86
N HIS A 281 0.76 3.82 13.27
CA HIS A 281 2.14 3.62 12.85
C HIS A 281 2.87 2.73 13.88
N GLY A 282 4.10 2.34 13.59
CA GLY A 282 4.93 1.51 14.46
C GLY A 282 4.70 0.00 14.27
N LEU A 283 5.55 -0.79 14.91
CA LEU A 283 5.55 -2.26 14.80
C LEU A 283 4.74 -2.94 15.91
N SER A 284 3.49 -2.50 16.09
CA SER A 284 2.50 -3.16 16.95
C SER A 284 2.27 -4.62 16.53
N ASP A 285 1.69 -5.45 17.40
CA ASP A 285 1.34 -6.84 17.06
C ASP A 285 0.40 -6.92 15.84
N ARG A 286 -0.51 -5.96 15.68
CA ARG A 286 -1.43 -5.87 14.53
C ARG A 286 -0.68 -5.56 13.23
N ASN A 287 0.25 -4.61 13.28
CA ASN A 287 1.06 -4.25 12.12
C ASN A 287 2.05 -5.37 11.77
N ARG A 288 2.67 -6.01 12.76
CA ARG A 288 3.54 -7.17 12.54
C ARG A 288 2.81 -8.31 11.87
N ARG A 289 1.59 -8.65 12.32
CA ARG A 289 0.74 -9.66 11.67
C ARG A 289 0.43 -9.32 10.21
N THR A 290 0.11 -8.06 9.94
CA THR A 290 -0.20 -7.58 8.58
C THR A 290 1.03 -7.64 7.67
N LEU A 291 2.18 -7.20 8.17
CA LEU A 291 3.46 -7.21 7.43
C LEU A 291 3.96 -8.64 7.18
N ASP A 292 3.85 -9.52 8.18
CA ASP A 292 4.23 -10.95 8.05
C ASP A 292 3.41 -11.63 6.95
N MET A 293 2.10 -11.41 6.92
CA MET A 293 1.24 -11.93 5.85
C MET A 293 1.65 -11.37 4.47
N LEU A 294 1.96 -10.08 4.37
CA LEU A 294 2.43 -9.49 3.12
C LEU A 294 3.79 -10.08 2.67
N ILE A 295 4.72 -10.29 3.60
CA ILE A 295 6.02 -10.93 3.33
C ILE A 295 5.77 -12.35 2.79
N ASN A 296 4.87 -13.11 3.42
CA ASN A 296 4.49 -14.45 2.98
C ASN A 296 3.90 -14.43 1.56
N TYR A 297 2.95 -13.54 1.28
CA TYR A 297 2.38 -13.40 -0.06
C TYR A 297 3.43 -13.00 -1.10
N THR A 298 4.34 -12.10 -0.77
CA THR A 298 5.41 -11.65 -1.67
C THR A 298 6.38 -12.79 -1.99
N TYR A 299 6.74 -13.59 -0.98
CA TYR A 299 7.60 -14.77 -1.12
C TYR A 299 6.94 -15.88 -1.94
N GLU A 300 5.69 -16.25 -1.64
CA GLU A 300 4.96 -17.30 -2.36
C GLU A 300 4.74 -16.97 -3.84
N GLN A 301 4.61 -15.68 -4.15
CA GLN A 301 4.49 -15.19 -5.52
C GLN A 301 5.84 -15.01 -6.22
N GLY A 302 6.94 -15.40 -5.57
CA GLY A 302 8.29 -15.45 -6.12
C GLY A 302 8.97 -14.10 -6.34
N GLN A 303 8.50 -13.04 -5.67
CA GLN A 303 9.09 -11.70 -5.84
C GLN A 303 10.33 -11.47 -4.97
N ILE A 304 10.49 -12.24 -3.89
CA ILE A 304 11.65 -12.22 -3.00
C ILE A 304 12.15 -13.65 -2.77
N LYS A 305 13.47 -13.81 -2.60
CA LYS A 305 14.12 -15.13 -2.46
C LYS A 305 14.06 -15.70 -1.05
N SER A 306 13.79 -14.86 -0.06
CA SER A 306 13.70 -15.25 1.34
C SER A 306 12.62 -14.46 2.07
N ARG A 307 12.20 -14.94 3.25
CA ARG A 307 11.29 -14.22 4.15
C ARG A 307 12.14 -13.42 5.15
N PRO A 308 12.37 -12.11 4.94
CA PRO A 308 13.13 -11.30 5.89
C PRO A 308 12.39 -11.19 7.22
N SER A 309 13.14 -10.99 8.32
CA SER A 309 12.51 -10.61 9.58
C SER A 309 11.99 -9.17 9.49
N ILE A 310 10.88 -8.87 10.16
CA ILE A 310 10.33 -7.50 10.19
C ILE A 310 11.35 -6.53 10.81
N ASP A 311 12.12 -6.96 11.80
CA ASP A 311 13.09 -6.10 12.47
C ASP A 311 14.26 -5.71 11.54
N ASP A 312 14.60 -6.53 10.55
CA ASP A 312 15.62 -6.22 9.53
C ASP A 312 15.12 -5.27 8.43
N LEU A 313 13.79 -5.10 8.34
CA LEU A 313 13.14 -4.25 7.34
C LEU A 313 12.89 -2.82 7.82
N PHE A 314 12.87 -2.57 9.12
CA PHE A 314 12.51 -1.26 9.65
C PHE A 314 13.59 -0.72 10.58
N VAL A 315 13.86 0.58 10.47
CA VAL A 315 14.75 1.27 11.39
C VAL A 315 14.14 1.24 12.79
N ASN A 316 14.97 0.91 13.78
CA ASN A 316 14.57 1.01 15.17
C ASN A 316 14.38 2.48 15.57
N VAL A 317 13.12 2.86 15.80
CA VAL A 317 12.70 4.21 16.22
C VAL A 317 12.37 4.29 17.71
N TYR A 318 12.62 3.22 18.48
CA TYR A 318 12.32 3.14 19.90
C TYR A 318 13.19 4.07 20.75
N GLU A 319 12.56 4.84 21.64
CA GLU A 319 13.25 5.82 22.51
C GLU A 319 13.15 5.51 24.01
N GLY A 320 12.85 4.26 24.36
CA GLY A 320 12.77 3.82 25.75
C GLY A 320 11.37 3.92 26.36
N ARG A 321 11.27 3.56 27.64
CA ARG A 321 10.02 3.64 28.42
C ARG A 321 9.84 5.04 29.01
N LYS A 322 8.58 5.48 29.14
CA LYS A 322 8.20 6.63 29.99
C LYS A 322 7.77 6.10 31.38
N ARG A 323 7.60 6.97 32.37
CA ARG A 323 6.97 6.59 33.65
C ARG A 323 5.52 6.14 33.41
N GLY A 324 5.12 5.01 33.98
CA GLY A 324 3.83 4.33 33.71
C GLY A 324 3.95 3.32 32.55
N ASP A 325 2.82 2.82 32.05
CA ASP A 325 2.78 1.80 30.97
C ASP A 325 2.89 2.39 29.55
N SER A 326 3.44 3.61 29.40
CA SER A 326 3.59 4.27 28.10
C SER A 326 5.03 4.18 27.57
N THR A 327 5.19 3.82 26.30
CA THR A 327 6.47 3.84 25.58
C THR A 327 6.72 5.20 24.90
N ARG A 328 7.99 5.56 24.66
CA ARG A 328 8.38 6.68 23.80
C ARG A 328 8.75 6.09 22.44
N ILE A 329 7.88 6.32 21.46
CA ILE A 329 7.83 5.64 20.15
C ILE A 329 7.95 4.13 20.28
#